data_AF-A0A523GY07-F1
#
_entry.id   AF-A0A523GY07-F1
#
_cell.length_a   1.000
_cell.length_b   1.000
_cell.length_c   1.000
_cell.angle_alpha   90.00
_cell.angle_beta   90.00
_cell.angle_gamma   90.00
#
_symmetry.space_group_name_H-M   'P 1'
#
loop_
_entity.id
_entity.type
_entity.pdbx_description
1 polymer ?
#
loop_
_entity_poly.entity_id
_entity_poly.type
_entity_poly.pdbx_seq_one_letter_code
_entity_poly.pdbx_strand_id
1 'polypeptide(L)'
;MQRTASFKFRGAINKILTLTEAELDKGVISASTGNYALAIAEAMRIREHRATIYVAEDLEPARLELLRSHGLDLVIYGTGAW
;
A
#
# COMPACT_ATOMS: atom_id res chain seq x y z
N MET A 1 -13.92 14.01 -6.18
CA MET A 1 -13.33 12.66 -6.02
C MET A 1 -12.12 12.74 -5.08
N GLN A 2 -11.79 11.65 -4.37
CA GLN A 2 -10.60 11.57 -3.51
C GLN A 2 -9.39 11.04 -4.29
N ARG A 3 -8.18 11.38 -3.83
CA ARG A 3 -6.93 10.76 -4.29
C ARG A 3 -7.01 9.25 -4.04
N THR A 4 -6.51 8.45 -4.99
CA THR A 4 -6.66 6.98 -5.02
C THR A 4 -8.11 6.47 -4.95
N ALA A 5 -9.07 7.28 -5.42
CA ALA A 5 -10.49 6.94 -5.61
C ALA A 5 -11.24 6.41 -4.36
N SER A 6 -10.71 6.60 -3.15
CA SER A 6 -11.38 6.18 -1.91
C SER A 6 -11.00 7.04 -0.72
N PHE A 7 -11.77 6.94 0.38
CA PHE A 7 -11.47 7.65 1.62
C PHE A 7 -10.19 7.17 2.32
N LYS A 8 -9.68 5.98 1.95
CA LYS A 8 -8.56 5.33 2.63
C LYS A 8 -7.25 6.12 2.52
N PHE A 9 -7.09 6.96 1.49
CA PHE A 9 -5.95 7.86 1.36
C PHE A 9 -5.81 8.79 2.58
N ARG A 10 -6.91 9.29 3.14
CA ARG A 10 -6.89 10.25 4.26
C ARG A 10 -6.21 9.67 5.50
N GLY A 11 -6.52 8.42 5.85
CA GLY A 11 -5.90 7.74 6.99
C GLY A 11 -4.46 7.33 6.71
N ALA A 12 -4.19 6.80 5.52
CA ALA A 12 -2.85 6.39 5.11
C ALA A 12 -1.87 7.57 5.15
N ILE A 13 -2.20 8.69 4.48
CA ILE A 13 -1.32 9.85 4.43
C ILE A 13 -1.12 10.46 5.81
N ASN A 14 -2.16 10.54 6.65
CA ASN A 14 -2.04 11.06 8.00
C ASN A 14 -1.04 10.24 8.82
N LYS A 15 -1.11 8.91 8.79
CA LYS A 15 -0.15 8.07 9.53
C LYS A 15 1.26 8.18 8.94
N ILE A 16 1.41 8.05 7.63
CA ILE A 16 2.72 8.07 6.98
C ILE A 16 3.44 9.41 7.19
N LEU A 17 2.73 10.54 7.13
CA LEU A 17 3.34 11.85 7.38
C LEU A 17 3.81 12.05 8.83
N THR A 18 3.24 11.30 9.79
CA THR A 18 3.67 11.37 11.20
C THR A 18 4.89 10.52 11.53
N LEU A 19 5.32 9.65 10.62
CA LEU A 19 6.52 8.84 10.82
C LEU A 19 7.78 9.69 10.67
N THR A 20 8.74 9.45 11.54
CA THR A 20 10.10 9.98 11.43
C THR A 20 10.86 9.27 10.31
N GLU A 21 11.92 9.89 9.78
CA GLU A 21 12.78 9.25 8.77
C GLU A 21 13.34 7.91 9.28
N ALA A 22 13.81 7.86 10.53
CA ALA A 22 14.32 6.63 11.14
C ALA A 22 13.26 5.51 11.29
N GLU A 23 11.98 5.85 11.32
CA GLU A 23 10.90 4.85 11.29
C GLU A 23 10.56 4.43 9.86
N LEU A 24 10.61 5.35 8.90
CA LEU A 24 10.42 5.04 7.48
C LEU A 24 11.55 4.17 6.93
N ASP A 25 12.78 4.41 7.35
CA ASP A 25 13.97 3.62 6.99
C ASP A 25 13.87 2.16 7.47
N LYS A 26 13.10 1.89 8.53
CA LYS A 26 12.80 0.51 8.98
C LYS A 26 11.81 -0.20 8.06
N GLY A 27 11.17 0.55 7.17
CA GLY A 27 10.15 0.06 6.24
C GLY A 27 8.73 0.12 6.82
N VAL A 28 7.77 0.22 5.91
CA VAL A 28 6.33 0.15 6.21
C VAL A 28 5.78 -1.14 5.62
N ILE A 29 5.07 -1.91 6.44
CA ILE A 29 4.42 -3.16 6.04
C ILE A 29 2.92 -3.04 6.27
N SER A 30 2.12 -3.53 5.32
CA SER A 30 0.68 -3.72 5.51
C SER A 30 0.18 -4.92 4.72
N ALA A 31 -1.07 -5.30 4.94
CA ALA A 31 -1.79 -6.31 4.19
C ALA A 31 -3.05 -5.65 3.60
N SER A 32 -3.11 -5.49 2.28
CA SER A 32 -4.37 -5.14 1.60
C SER A 32 -4.39 -5.57 0.15
N THR A 33 -5.50 -6.16 -0.30
CA THR A 33 -5.76 -6.55 -1.70
C THR A 33 -6.40 -5.43 -2.55
N GLY A 34 -6.54 -4.20 -2.03
CA GLY A 34 -7.32 -3.16 -2.71
C GLY A 34 -7.02 -1.72 -2.31
N ASN A 35 -8.07 -0.95 -2.02
CA ASN A 35 -7.99 0.51 -1.88
C ASN A 35 -6.98 1.01 -0.83
N TYR A 36 -6.67 0.22 0.21
CA TYR A 36 -5.68 0.63 1.20
C TYR A 36 -4.25 0.49 0.67
N ALA A 37 -3.96 -0.54 -0.13
CA ALA A 37 -2.67 -0.68 -0.79
C ALA A 37 -2.38 0.52 -1.70
N LEU A 38 -3.36 0.94 -2.52
CA LEU A 38 -3.24 2.14 -3.35
C LEU A 38 -3.02 3.42 -2.52
N ALA A 39 -3.73 3.52 -1.40
CA ALA A 39 -3.58 4.65 -0.47
C ALA A 39 -2.18 4.72 0.15
N ILE A 40 -1.62 3.57 0.58
CA ILE A 40 -0.26 3.46 1.10
C ILE A 40 0.76 3.78 0.00
N ALA A 41 0.59 3.22 -1.20
CA ALA A 41 1.48 3.49 -2.34
C ALA A 41 1.62 4.99 -2.59
N GLU A 42 0.49 5.70 -2.64
CA GLU A 42 0.51 7.14 -2.89
C GLU A 42 1.09 7.95 -1.72
N ALA A 43 0.85 7.52 -0.47
CA ALA A 43 1.43 8.17 0.70
C ALA A 43 2.95 7.99 0.79
N MET A 44 3.43 6.78 0.48
CA MET A 44 4.85 6.46 0.48
C MET A 44 5.58 7.16 -0.67
N ARG A 45 4.95 7.28 -1.85
CA ARG A 45 5.48 8.07 -2.96
C ARG A 45 5.69 9.53 -2.58
N ILE A 46 4.80 10.13 -1.78
CA ILE A 46 4.96 11.52 -1.29
C ILE A 46 6.15 11.64 -0.33
N ARG A 47 6.44 10.60 0.45
CA ARG A 47 7.62 10.55 1.32
C ARG A 47 8.86 10.01 0.62
N GLU A 48 8.81 9.69 -0.67
CA GLU A 48 9.93 9.11 -1.43
C GLU A 48 10.46 7.79 -0.85
N HIS A 49 9.58 7.02 -0.20
CA HIS A 49 9.89 5.71 0.36
C HIS A 49 9.07 4.59 -0.30
N ARG A 50 9.43 3.33 -0.04
CA ARG A 50 8.69 2.14 -0.48
C ARG A 50 8.00 1.45 0.69
N ALA A 51 6.90 0.75 0.42
CA ALA A 51 6.23 -0.09 1.38
C ALA A 51 6.06 -1.51 0.85
N THR A 52 6.12 -2.47 1.77
CA THR A 52 5.81 -3.87 1.49
C THR A 52 4.33 -4.12 1.76
N ILE A 53 3.62 -4.62 0.76
CA ILE A 53 2.20 -4.96 0.86
C ILE A 53 2.04 -6.45 0.65
N TYR A 54 1.56 -7.11 1.68
CA TYR A 54 1.08 -8.47 1.56
C TYR A 54 -0.23 -8.46 0.77
N VAL A 55 -0.41 -9.46 -0.10
CA VAL A 55 -1.63 -9.74 -0.85
C VAL A 55 -1.92 -11.25 -0.80
N ALA A 56 -3.20 -11.62 -0.85
CA ALA A 56 -3.62 -13.01 -0.89
C ALA A 56 -3.25 -13.68 -2.23
N GLU A 57 -3.03 -15.00 -2.21
CA GLU A 57 -2.68 -15.80 -3.38
C GLU A 57 -3.79 -15.87 -4.44
N ASP A 58 -5.06 -15.72 -4.02
CA ASP A 58 -6.25 -15.74 -4.87
C ASP A 58 -6.61 -14.36 -5.46
N LEU A 59 -5.74 -13.36 -5.29
CA LEU A 59 -5.96 -12.03 -5.85
C LEU A 59 -5.99 -12.08 -7.39
N GLU A 60 -7.00 -11.44 -7.99
CA GLU A 60 -7.14 -11.36 -9.43
C GLU A 60 -5.86 -10.78 -10.09
N PRO A 61 -5.33 -11.39 -11.17
CA PRO A 61 -4.10 -10.92 -11.82
C PRO A 61 -4.12 -9.45 -12.24
N ALA A 62 -5.26 -8.95 -12.72
CA ALA A 62 -5.39 -7.53 -13.09
C ALA A 62 -5.22 -6.59 -11.90
N ARG A 63 -5.70 -7.00 -10.71
CA ARG A 63 -5.52 -6.23 -9.47
C ARG A 63 -4.07 -6.31 -9.00
N LEU A 64 -3.44 -7.48 -9.08
CA LEU A 64 -2.03 -7.64 -8.74
C LEU A 64 -1.14 -6.72 -9.59
N GLU A 65 -1.39 -6.68 -10.89
CA GLU A 65 -0.65 -5.81 -11.83
C GLU A 65 -0.88 -4.33 -11.54
N LEU A 66 -2.13 -3.94 -11.25
CA LEU A 66 -2.43 -2.58 -10.82
C LEU A 66 -1.60 -2.20 -9.59
N LEU A 67 -1.56 -3.04 -8.55
CA LEU A 67 -0.80 -2.75 -7.33
C LEU A 67 0.72 -2.65 -7.60
N ARG A 68 1.27 -3.51 -8.47
CA ARG A 68 2.68 -3.44 -8.89
C ARG A 68 3.00 -2.15 -9.63
N SER A 69 2.10 -1.69 -10.50
CA SER A 69 2.29 -0.45 -11.28
C SER A 69 2.42 0.80 -10.40
N HIS A 70 1.95 0.73 -9.16
CA HIS A 70 2.05 1.80 -8.16
C HIS A 70 3.35 1.77 -7.32
N GLY A 71 4.32 0.92 -7.67
CA GLY A 71 5.66 0.91 -7.04
C GLY A 71 5.72 0.26 -5.66
N LEU A 72 4.71 -0.55 -5.30
CA LEU A 72 4.67 -1.34 -4.07
C LEU A 72 5.52 -2.61 -4.19
N ASP A 73 6.17 -2.98 -3.09
CA ASP A 73 6.83 -4.28 -2.98
C ASP A 73 5.79 -5.31 -2.51
N LEU A 74 5.35 -6.18 -3.42
CA LEU A 74 4.27 -7.12 -3.12
C LEU A 74 4.81 -8.46 -2.62
N VAL A 75 4.28 -8.91 -1.49
CA VAL A 75 4.49 -10.28 -0.99
C VAL A 75 3.19 -11.04 -1.13
N ILE A 76 3.19 -12.07 -1.97
CA ILE A 76 2.04 -12.93 -2.17
C ILE A 76 2.11 -14.02 -1.10
N TYR A 77 1.12 -14.06 -0.21
CA TYR A 77 1.10 -15.02 0.88
C TYR A 77 -0.31 -15.27 1.42
N GLY A 78 -0.62 -16.55 1.63
CA GLY A 78 -1.82 -16.97 2.32
C GLY A 78 -3.04 -17.06 1.41
N THR A 79 -4.01 -17.86 1.85
CA THR A 79 -5.24 -18.13 1.10
C THR A 79 -6.43 -17.41 1.73
N GLY A 80 -7.34 -16.89 0.90
CA GLY A 80 -8.58 -16.21 1.31
C GLY A 80 -8.43 -14.69 1.29
N ALA A 81 -9.26 -14.03 0.48
CA ALA A 81 -9.27 -12.58 0.32
C ALA A 81 -9.68 -11.83 1.60
N TRP A 82 -8.85 -10.88 2.02
CA TRP A 82 -9.06 -9.92 3.12
C TRP A 82 -8.87 -8.47 2.65
#